data_AF-A0A352SBT7-F1
#
_entry.id   AF-A0A352SBT7-F1
#
_cell.length_a   1.000
_cell.length_b   1.000
_cell.length_c   1.000
_cell.angle_alpha   90.00
_cell.angle_beta   90.00
_cell.angle_gamma   90.00
#
_symmetry.space_group_name_H-M   'P 1'
#
loop_
_entity.id
_entity.type
_entity.pdbx_description
1 polymer ?
#
loop_
_entity_poly.entity_id
_entity_poly.type
_entity_poly.pdbx_seq_one_letter_code
_entity_poly.pdbx_strand_id
1 'polypeptide(L)' 'MASFHHCLKSGKKGTAANHAAYITRQGKHGHREDLVCTGHGNMPAWA' A
#
# COMPACT_ATOMS: atom_id res chain seq x y z
N MET A 1 8.99 27.56 5.88
CA MET A 1 8.37 26.91 4.71
C MET A 1 8.50 25.41 4.92
N ALA A 2 7.40 24.65 4.95
CA ALA A 2 7.47 23.21 5.17
C ALA A 2 8.00 22.52 3.90
N SER A 3 8.92 21.58 4.05
CA SER A 3 9.40 20.71 2.98
C SER A 3 8.75 19.33 3.12
N PHE A 4 8.37 18.74 1.99
CA PHE A 4 7.84 17.39 1.93
C PHE A 4 8.91 16.48 1.32
N HIS A 5 9.25 15.40 2.03
CA HIS A 5 10.21 14.43 1.55
C HIS A 5 9.49 13.27 0.86
N HIS A 6 9.95 12.92 -0.34
CA HIS A 6 9.43 11.80 -1.13
C HIS A 6 10.56 10.86 -1.56
N CYS A 7 10.31 9.55 -1.54
CA CYS A 7 11.25 8.53 -1.96
C CYS A 7 10.52 7.40 -2.69
N LEU A 8 11.16 6.86 -3.72
CA LEU A 8 10.67 5.73 -4.51
C LEU A 8 11.63 4.56 -4.40
N LYS A 9 11.08 3.35 -4.30
CA LYS A 9 11.83 2.09 -4.29
C LYS A 9 11.11 1.06 -5.15
N SER A 10 11.87 0.29 -5.92
CA SER A 10 11.34 -0.85 -6.68
C SER A 10 11.47 -2.14 -5.88
N GLY A 11 10.40 -2.93 -5.84
CA GLY A 11 10.35 -4.21 -5.14
C GLY A 11 10.74 -5.40 -6.03
N LYS A 12 11.07 -6.53 -5.40
CA LYS A 12 11.30 -7.79 -6.13
C LYS A 12 9.97 -8.38 -6.62
N LYS A 13 10.01 -9.17 -7.69
CA LYS A 13 8.85 -9.93 -8.19
C LYS A 13 8.28 -10.82 -7.09
N GLY A 14 6.95 -10.87 -6.97
CA GLY A 14 6.24 -11.75 -6.05
C GLY A 14 5.99 -11.19 -4.64
N THR A 15 6.56 -10.04 -4.28
CA THR A 15 6.36 -9.45 -2.93
C THR A 15 5.22 -8.43 -2.85
N ALA A 16 4.60 -8.10 -3.99
CA ALA A 16 3.62 -7.02 -4.10
C ALA A 16 2.37 -7.24 -3.23
N ALA A 17 1.82 -8.46 -3.19
CA ALA A 17 0.60 -8.76 -2.43
C ALA A 17 0.78 -8.51 -0.92
N ASN A 18 1.88 -9.00 -0.34
CA ASN A 18 2.20 -8.78 1.08
C ASN A 18 2.43 -7.30 1.38
N HIS A 19 3.08 -6.57 0.46
CA HIS A 19 3.33 -5.14 0.63
C HIS A 19 2.03 -4.32 0.53
N ALA A 20 1.13 -4.68 -0.39
CA ALA A 20 -0.19 -4.07 -0.51
C ALA A 20 -1.00 -4.28 0.78
N ALA A 21 -1.09 -5.52 1.28
CA ALA A 21 -1.79 -5.81 2.53
C ALA A 21 -1.23 -5.05 3.75
N TYR A 22 0.09 -4.81 3.78
CA TYR A 22 0.69 -3.95 4.80
C TYR A 22 0.21 -2.50 4.69
N ILE A 23 0.29 -1.90 3.49
CA ILE A 23 -0.11 -0.50 3.27
C ILE A 23 -1.60 -0.31 3.56
N THR A 24 -2.45 -1.22 3.07
CA THR A 24 -3.91 -1.12 3.23
C THR A 24 -4.42 -1.63 4.57
N ARG A 25 -3.52 -2.02 5.49
CA ARG A 25 -3.85 -2.58 6.81
C ARG A 25 -4.83 -3.74 6.72
N GLN A 26 -4.64 -4.63 5.76
CA GLN A 26 -5.48 -5.82 5.60
C GLN A 26 -4.87 -7.06 6.27
N GLY A 27 -5.73 -8.03 6.57
CA GLY A 27 -5.34 -9.30 7.20
C GLY A 27 -4.63 -9.08 8.55
N LYS A 28 -3.40 -9.60 8.67
CA LYS A 28 -2.61 -9.52 9.91
C LYS A 28 -2.33 -8.09 10.40
N HIS A 29 -2.50 -7.09 9.54
CA HIS A 29 -2.22 -5.68 9.84
C HIS A 29 -3.48 -4.87 10.23
N GLY A 30 -4.67 -5.47 10.22
CA GLY A 30 -5.93 -4.77 10.48
C GLY A 30 -6.16 -4.31 11.92
N HIS A 31 -5.33 -4.76 12.86
CA HIS A 31 -5.38 -4.28 14.25
C HIS A 31 -4.86 -2.84 14.41
N ARG A 32 -4.31 -2.22 13.34
CA ARG A 32 -3.84 -0.83 13.36
C ARG A 32 -4.86 0.08 12.71
N GLU A 33 -5.32 1.06 13.47
CA GLU A 33 -6.36 2.02 13.06
C GLU A 33 -5.75 3.38 12.62
N ASP A 34 -4.54 3.36 12.06
CA ASP A 34 -3.80 4.57 11.64
C ASP A 34 -4.06 4.98 10.18
N LEU A 35 -4.83 4.17 9.44
CA LEU A 35 -5.05 4.34 8.02
C LEU A 35 -6.24 5.27 7.75
N VAL A 36 -5.94 6.45 7.20
CA VAL A 36 -6.97 7.47 6.91
C VAL A 36 -7.75 7.14 5.63
N CYS A 37 -7.09 6.66 4.58
CA CYS A 37 -7.72 6.36 3.29
C CYS A 37 -6.85 5.40 2.45
N THR A 38 -7.49 4.63 1.57
CA THR A 38 -6.85 3.78 0.56
C THR A 38 -7.67 3.74 -0.73
N GLY A 39 -7.01 3.52 -1.86
CA GLY A 39 -7.67 3.27 -3.14
C GLY A 39 -6.76 2.54 -4.13
N HIS A 40 -7.36 2.00 -5.18
CA HIS A 40 -6.67 1.43 -6.34
C HIS A 40 -7.42 1.79 -7.62
N GLY A 41 -6.75 1.69 -8.78
CA GLY A 41 -7.34 1.98 -10.08
C GLY A 41 -6.63 1.23 -11.20
N ASN A 42 -7.21 1.22 -12.39
CA ASN A 42 -6.65 0.57 -13.59
C ASN A 42 -6.32 -0.92 -13.41
N MET A 43 -7.07 -1.61 -12.53
CA MET A 43 -7.00 -3.06 -12.39
C MET A 43 -7.79 -3.71 -13.53
N PRO A 44 -7.35 -4.86 -14.06
CA PRO A 44 -8.16 -5.60 -15.03
C PRO A 44 -9.41 -6.16 -14.35
N ALA A 45 -10.43 -6.49 -15.13
CA ALA A 45 -11.74 -6.91 -14.61
C ALA A 45 -11.71 -8.21 -13.77
N TRP A 46 -10.64 -9.00 -13.87
CA TRP A 46 -10.49 -10.27 -13.16
C TRP A 46 -9.71 -10.17 -11.84
N ALA A 47 -9.17 -9.00 -11.51
CA ALA A 47 -8.24 -8.82 -10.39
C ALA A 47 -8.93 -8.45 -9.07
#